data_AF-A0A2M8QKG4-F1
#
_entry.id   AF-A0A2M8QKG4-F1
#
_cell.length_a   1.000
_cell.length_b   1.000
_cell.length_c   1.000
_cell.angle_alpha   90.00
_cell.angle_beta   90.00
_cell.angle_gamma   90.00
#
_symmetry.space_group_name_H-M   'P 1'
#
loop_
_entity.id
_entity.type
_entity.pdbx_description
1 polymer ?
#
loop_
_entity_poly.entity_id
_entity_poly.type
_entity_poly.pdbx_seq_one_letter_code
_entity_poly.pdbx_strand_id
1 'polypeptide(L)'
;MAARFRRCEDDGMTRPLALDQLTVIGTDPAELVDLAADAGFAAISPWLAVVPYDALPANHLRAGDPATAAMARRLRETGVALNQADGFALGDEAPMAAYRDGIALMAEMGARNIVALHFDSDMERGFDRFCQLDTWAKVAGIGTALEFTPLSRIGTLDAALAFLDRVDSANAGLLVDLLHLAQSGGRPADLARVPPGMIRGAQLCDAPGVVDFESYAHDAVRHRLWPGEGTLPVAEFIRALPDDIIIGVEIPRAEPELDRKARARRAFETSVAAVHAATA
;
A
#
# COMPACT_ATOMS: atom_id res chain seq x y z
N MET A 1 -13.65 -13.53 12.65
CA MET A 1 -12.61 -13.79 13.67
C MET A 1 -11.31 -13.29 13.08
N ALA A 2 -10.86 -12.08 13.45
CA ALA A 2 -9.69 -11.45 12.85
C ALA A 2 -8.49 -12.39 12.91
N ALA A 3 -7.78 -12.54 11.79
CA ALA A 3 -6.53 -13.29 11.74
C ALA A 3 -5.57 -12.68 12.77
N ARG A 4 -5.42 -13.32 13.93
CA ARG A 4 -4.39 -12.98 14.89
C ARG A 4 -3.08 -13.45 14.28
N PHE A 5 -2.33 -12.50 13.73
CA PHE A 5 -0.94 -12.71 13.35
C PHE A 5 -0.24 -13.32 14.56
N ARG A 6 0.36 -14.50 14.39
CA ARG A 6 1.27 -15.02 15.41
C ARG A 6 2.34 -13.96 15.57
N ARG A 7 2.52 -13.45 16.80
CA ARG A 7 3.81 -12.86 17.16
C ARG A 7 4.82 -13.98 16.94
N CYS A 8 5.73 -13.81 15.99
CA CYS A 8 6.94 -14.61 15.96
C CYS A 8 7.73 -14.22 17.22
N GLU A 9 7.56 -15.00 18.28
CA GLU A 9 8.57 -15.06 19.33
C GLU A 9 9.77 -15.81 18.73
N ASP A 10 10.94 -15.18 18.82
CA ASP A 10 12.29 -15.68 18.53
C ASP A 10 12.71 -15.95 17.07
N ASP A 11 12.75 -14.89 16.24
CA ASP A 11 13.65 -14.83 15.06
C ASP A 11 13.90 -13.37 14.59
N GLY A 12 14.34 -12.47 15.48
CA GLY A 12 14.95 -11.17 15.12
C GLY A 12 14.14 -10.13 14.31
N MET A 13 12.99 -10.48 13.72
CA MET A 13 12.18 -9.59 12.91
C MET A 13 11.07 -8.98 13.77
N THR A 14 11.26 -7.71 14.15
CA THR A 14 10.32 -6.99 15.02
C THR A 14 9.10 -6.41 14.29
N ARG A 15 9.09 -6.38 12.95
CA ARG A 15 7.99 -5.82 12.15
C ARG A 15 7.72 -6.61 10.86
N PRO A 16 6.49 -7.09 10.62
CA PRO A 16 6.13 -7.80 9.38
C PRO A 16 6.12 -6.89 8.16
N LEU A 17 6.50 -7.44 7.00
CA LEU A 17 6.50 -6.76 5.70
C LEU A 17 5.44 -7.36 4.77
N ALA A 18 4.88 -6.51 3.90
CA ALA A 18 4.04 -6.92 2.78
C ALA A 18 4.73 -6.65 1.44
N LEU A 19 4.53 -7.54 0.46
CA LEU A 19 4.94 -7.29 -0.92
C LEU A 19 3.81 -6.56 -1.66
N ASP A 20 4.03 -5.31 -2.00
CA ASP A 20 3.07 -4.54 -2.81
C ASP A 20 3.26 -4.91 -4.28
N GLN A 21 2.14 -5.10 -5.01
CA GLN A 21 2.18 -5.64 -6.37
C GLN A 21 3.01 -4.78 -7.33
N LEU A 22 3.10 -3.47 -7.10
CA LEU A 22 3.95 -2.57 -7.88
C LEU A 22 5.45 -2.87 -7.76
N THR A 23 5.90 -3.60 -6.75
CA THR A 23 7.28 -4.10 -6.68
C THR A 23 7.56 -5.22 -7.68
N VAL A 24 6.55 -6.02 -8.03
CA VAL A 24 6.64 -7.12 -8.99
C VAL A 24 5.63 -6.98 -10.11
N ILE A 25 5.57 -5.78 -10.70
CA ILE A 25 4.65 -5.44 -11.79
C ILE A 25 4.61 -6.54 -12.87
N GLY A 26 3.40 -6.81 -13.34
CA GLY A 26 3.13 -7.82 -14.36
C GLY A 26 2.82 -9.22 -13.82
N THR A 27 2.93 -9.45 -12.50
CA THR A 27 2.54 -10.72 -11.89
C THR A 27 1.04 -10.94 -11.95
N ASP A 28 0.63 -12.18 -12.17
CA ASP A 28 -0.74 -12.56 -11.86
C ASP A 28 -0.98 -12.64 -10.32
N PRO A 29 -2.24 -12.65 -9.86
CA PRO A 29 -2.53 -12.63 -8.43
C PRO A 29 -2.00 -13.83 -7.63
N ALA A 30 -1.92 -15.02 -8.22
CA ALA A 30 -1.42 -16.20 -7.51
C ALA A 30 0.11 -16.20 -7.46
N GLU A 31 0.76 -15.79 -8.56
CA GLU A 31 2.21 -15.57 -8.64
C GLU A 31 2.67 -14.56 -7.58
N LEU A 32 1.91 -13.48 -7.34
CA LEU A 32 2.22 -12.49 -6.30
C LEU A 32 2.32 -13.14 -4.90
N VAL A 33 1.41 -14.06 -4.57
CA VAL A 33 1.42 -14.79 -3.29
C VAL A 33 2.65 -15.70 -3.20
N ASP A 34 2.97 -16.40 -4.28
CA ASP A 34 4.10 -17.32 -4.33
C ASP A 34 5.44 -16.59 -4.20
N LEU A 35 5.59 -15.45 -4.88
CA LEU A 35 6.75 -14.59 -4.77
C LEU A 35 6.92 -14.02 -3.36
N ALA A 36 5.83 -13.61 -2.72
CA ALA A 36 5.85 -13.14 -1.34
C ALA A 36 6.31 -14.24 -0.37
N ALA A 37 5.72 -15.44 -0.49
CA ALA A 37 6.05 -16.58 0.34
C ALA A 37 7.52 -17.02 0.16
N ASP A 38 7.98 -17.12 -1.10
CA ASP A 38 9.35 -17.52 -1.44
C ASP A 38 10.40 -16.52 -0.93
N ALA A 39 10.08 -15.22 -0.95
CA ALA A 39 10.99 -14.17 -0.49
C ALA A 39 10.99 -13.99 1.03
N GLY A 40 9.92 -14.38 1.74
CA GLY A 40 9.79 -14.27 3.19
C GLY A 40 8.83 -13.18 3.68
N PHE A 41 8.06 -12.55 2.78
CA PHE A 41 7.03 -11.57 3.16
C PHE A 41 5.89 -12.25 3.94
N ALA A 42 5.36 -11.53 4.93
CA ALA A 42 4.24 -12.01 5.74
C ALA A 42 2.88 -11.77 5.07
N ALA A 43 2.81 -10.81 4.14
CA ALA A 43 1.58 -10.42 3.48
C ALA A 43 1.83 -9.90 2.05
N ILE A 44 0.75 -9.67 1.31
CA ILE A 44 0.75 -8.98 0.01
C ILE A 44 -0.26 -7.82 0.01
N SER A 45 -0.03 -6.87 -0.89
CA SER A 45 -1.00 -5.82 -1.24
C SER A 45 -1.28 -5.87 -2.76
N PRO A 46 -2.34 -6.59 -3.19
CA PRO A 46 -2.73 -6.64 -4.60
C PRO A 46 -3.49 -5.37 -5.01
N TRP A 47 -3.33 -5.00 -6.28
CA TRP A 47 -4.08 -3.95 -6.94
C TRP A 47 -5.38 -4.49 -7.55
N LEU A 48 -6.51 -3.82 -7.27
CA LEU A 48 -7.83 -4.24 -7.76
C LEU A 48 -8.26 -3.63 -9.09
N ALA A 49 -7.79 -2.42 -9.41
CA ALA A 49 -8.19 -1.69 -10.60
C ALA A 49 -7.19 -1.86 -11.74
N VAL A 50 -7.66 -1.76 -12.98
CA VAL A 50 -6.79 -1.46 -14.12
C VAL A 50 -6.13 -0.11 -13.84
N VAL A 51 -4.84 -0.17 -13.62
CA VAL A 51 -4.03 1.03 -13.40
C VAL A 51 -3.74 1.63 -14.77
N PRO A 52 -3.76 2.96 -14.93
CA PRO A 52 -3.40 3.61 -16.19
C PRO A 52 -1.89 3.48 -16.53
N TYR A 53 -1.15 2.61 -15.85
CA TYR A 53 0.19 2.22 -16.26
C TYR A 53 0.08 1.00 -17.16
N ASP A 54 0.64 1.09 -18.36
CA ASP A 54 0.74 0.01 -19.36
C ASP A 54 1.38 -1.31 -18.85
N ALA A 55 1.78 -1.34 -17.58
CA ALA A 55 2.60 -2.37 -16.98
C ALA A 55 1.82 -3.34 -16.06
N LEU A 56 0.59 -3.00 -15.62
CA LEU A 56 -0.21 -3.94 -14.81
C LEU A 56 -1.17 -4.75 -15.67
N PRO A 57 -1.31 -6.07 -15.42
CA PRO A 57 -2.25 -6.89 -16.17
C PRO A 57 -3.68 -6.39 -15.95
N ALA A 58 -4.53 -6.52 -16.96
CA ALA A 58 -5.95 -6.11 -16.92
C ALA A 58 -6.83 -6.98 -16.00
N ASN A 59 -6.23 -7.56 -14.96
CA ASN A 59 -6.85 -8.54 -14.10
C ASN A 59 -7.53 -7.81 -12.95
N HIS A 60 -8.82 -7.55 -13.13
CA HIS A 60 -9.68 -7.23 -12.01
C HIS A 60 -9.90 -8.49 -11.18
N LEU A 61 -9.44 -8.52 -9.93
CA LEU A 61 -9.91 -9.54 -8.98
C LEU A 61 -11.41 -9.38 -8.81
N ARG A 62 -12.15 -10.46 -9.04
CA ARG A 62 -13.61 -10.49 -9.08
C ARG A 62 -14.11 -11.81 -8.50
N ALA A 63 -15.26 -11.77 -7.83
CA ALA A 63 -15.90 -12.98 -7.36
C ALA A 63 -16.20 -13.92 -8.54
N GLY A 64 -15.88 -15.22 -8.36
CA GLY A 64 -16.07 -16.25 -9.39
C GLY A 64 -14.98 -16.30 -10.47
N ASP A 65 -14.01 -15.38 -10.46
CA ASP A 65 -12.89 -15.42 -11.41
C ASP A 65 -11.84 -16.49 -11.01
N PRO A 66 -11.35 -17.32 -11.96
CA PRO A 66 -10.36 -18.36 -11.65
C PRO A 66 -9.04 -17.84 -11.06
N ALA A 67 -8.56 -16.66 -11.45
CA ALA A 67 -7.33 -16.07 -10.90
C ALA A 67 -7.56 -15.62 -9.46
N THR A 68 -8.74 -15.08 -9.15
CA THR A 68 -9.14 -14.76 -7.77
C THR A 68 -9.21 -16.01 -6.89
N ALA A 69 -9.83 -17.08 -7.39
CA ALA A 69 -9.88 -18.36 -6.67
C ALA A 69 -8.48 -18.99 -6.47
N ALA A 70 -7.59 -18.84 -7.47
CA ALA A 70 -6.21 -19.30 -7.38
C ALA A 70 -5.43 -18.52 -6.32
N MET A 71 -5.53 -17.18 -6.29
CA MET A 71 -4.92 -16.35 -5.24
C MET A 71 -5.41 -16.75 -3.86
N ALA A 72 -6.73 -16.87 -3.67
CA ALA A 72 -7.31 -17.28 -2.39
C ALA A 72 -6.81 -18.65 -1.93
N ARG A 73 -6.61 -19.59 -2.85
CA ARG A 73 -6.01 -20.90 -2.54
C ARG A 73 -4.56 -20.75 -2.10
N ARG A 74 -3.74 -19.98 -2.83
CA ARG A 74 -2.33 -19.77 -2.49
C ARG A 74 -2.15 -19.06 -1.15
N LEU A 75 -3.00 -18.08 -0.81
CA LEU A 75 -2.98 -17.43 0.52
C LEU A 75 -3.16 -18.47 1.64
N ARG A 76 -4.10 -19.42 1.49
CA ARG A 76 -4.31 -20.49 2.46
C ARG A 76 -3.17 -21.50 2.53
N GLU A 77 -2.58 -21.85 1.39
CA GLU A 77 -1.53 -22.86 1.29
C GLU A 77 -0.18 -22.35 1.81
N THR A 78 0.12 -21.07 1.59
CA THR A 78 1.39 -20.42 1.97
C THR A 78 1.34 -19.79 3.36
N GLY A 79 0.15 -19.42 3.84
CA GLY A 79 0.00 -18.65 5.09
C GLY A 79 0.28 -17.15 4.95
N VAL A 80 0.59 -16.68 3.73
CA VAL A 80 0.71 -15.24 3.42
C VAL A 80 -0.65 -14.57 3.61
N ALA A 81 -0.66 -13.43 4.31
CA ALA A 81 -1.88 -12.66 4.57
C ALA A 81 -2.16 -11.62 3.47
N LEU A 82 -3.37 -11.05 3.49
CA LEU A 82 -3.68 -9.82 2.75
C LEU A 82 -3.50 -8.63 3.67
N ASN A 83 -2.52 -7.77 3.36
CA ASN A 83 -2.30 -6.54 4.09
C ASN A 83 -3.42 -5.54 3.77
N GLN A 84 -3.52 -5.17 2.50
CA GLN A 84 -4.50 -4.21 2.01
C GLN A 84 -4.83 -4.47 0.53
N ALA A 85 -5.84 -3.79 0.02
CA ALA A 85 -6.20 -3.80 -1.39
C ALA A 85 -5.99 -2.42 -1.99
N ASP A 86 -5.11 -2.32 -2.96
CA ASP A 86 -4.71 -1.06 -3.57
C ASP A 86 -5.57 -0.73 -4.81
N GLY A 87 -5.56 0.55 -5.21
CA GLY A 87 -6.13 0.99 -6.48
C GLY A 87 -7.57 1.51 -6.43
N PHE A 88 -8.07 1.97 -5.28
CA PHE A 88 -9.35 2.69 -5.21
C PHE A 88 -9.17 4.17 -5.61
N ALA A 89 -8.85 4.39 -6.88
CA ALA A 89 -8.69 5.72 -7.47
C ALA A 89 -10.04 6.41 -7.71
N LEU A 90 -10.37 7.37 -6.87
CA LEU A 90 -11.57 8.20 -6.98
C LEU A 90 -11.36 9.30 -8.01
N GLY A 91 -11.49 8.97 -9.30
CA GLY A 91 -11.54 9.93 -10.41
C GLY A 91 -12.97 10.22 -10.88
N ASP A 92 -13.14 11.11 -11.87
CA ASP A 92 -14.45 11.55 -12.38
C ASP A 92 -15.40 10.39 -12.72
N GLU A 93 -14.85 9.34 -13.33
CA GLU A 93 -15.58 8.13 -13.76
C GLU A 93 -15.29 6.91 -12.87
N ALA A 94 -14.94 7.14 -11.59
CA ALA A 94 -14.65 6.05 -10.64
C ALA A 94 -15.74 4.97 -10.67
N PRO A 95 -15.38 3.68 -10.86
CA PRO A 95 -16.34 2.59 -11.00
C PRO A 95 -16.86 2.14 -9.62
N MET A 96 -17.60 3.02 -8.93
CA MET A 96 -18.01 2.84 -7.52
C MET A 96 -18.73 1.52 -7.25
N ALA A 97 -19.52 1.01 -8.20
CA ALA A 97 -20.16 -0.30 -8.07
C ALA A 97 -19.13 -1.45 -8.01
N ALA A 98 -18.10 -1.40 -8.86
CA ALA A 98 -17.02 -2.39 -8.85
C ALA A 98 -16.17 -2.26 -7.56
N TYR A 99 -15.97 -1.04 -7.05
CA TYR A 99 -15.30 -0.83 -5.77
C TYR A 99 -16.05 -1.43 -4.59
N ARG A 100 -17.38 -1.29 -4.54
CA ARG A 100 -18.20 -1.96 -3.51
C ARG A 100 -18.00 -3.47 -3.53
N ASP A 101 -18.06 -4.07 -4.72
CA ASP A 101 -17.94 -5.52 -4.87
C ASP A 101 -16.50 -5.99 -4.57
N GLY A 102 -15.49 -5.20 -4.92
CA GLY A 102 -14.09 -5.41 -4.58
C GLY A 102 -13.82 -5.34 -3.07
N ILE A 103 -14.42 -4.36 -2.36
CA ILE A 103 -14.36 -4.26 -0.89
C ILE A 103 -14.87 -5.56 -0.24
N ALA A 104 -16.04 -6.03 -0.66
CA ALA A 104 -16.63 -7.24 -0.11
C ALA A 104 -15.74 -8.47 -0.35
N LEU A 105 -15.20 -8.60 -1.57
CA LEU A 105 -14.30 -9.68 -1.94
C LEU A 105 -13.00 -9.67 -1.11
N MET A 106 -12.37 -8.50 -0.96
CA MET A 106 -11.11 -8.40 -0.20
C MET A 106 -11.33 -8.62 1.30
N ALA A 107 -12.46 -8.15 1.84
CA ALA A 107 -12.84 -8.44 3.22
C ALA A 107 -13.06 -9.95 3.44
N GLU A 108 -13.73 -10.64 2.51
CA GLU A 108 -13.92 -12.10 2.58
C GLU A 108 -12.58 -12.85 2.58
N MET A 109 -11.62 -12.39 1.79
CA MET A 109 -10.26 -12.95 1.76
C MET A 109 -9.36 -12.49 2.93
N GLY A 110 -9.85 -11.61 3.80
CA GLY A 110 -9.17 -11.21 5.03
C GLY A 110 -8.20 -10.03 4.91
N ALA A 111 -8.38 -9.15 3.93
CA ALA A 111 -7.64 -7.88 3.86
C ALA A 111 -7.90 -7.02 5.11
N ARG A 112 -6.93 -6.19 5.51
CA ARG A 112 -7.11 -5.27 6.65
C ARG A 112 -7.70 -3.93 6.22
N ASN A 113 -7.29 -3.44 5.06
CA ASN A 113 -7.70 -2.13 4.55
C ASN A 113 -7.95 -2.17 3.04
N ILE A 114 -8.71 -1.18 2.55
CA ILE A 114 -8.59 -0.68 1.18
C ILE A 114 -7.74 0.60 1.16
N VAL A 115 -7.06 0.87 0.05
CA VAL A 115 -6.30 2.11 -0.16
C VAL A 115 -6.97 2.96 -1.24
N ALA A 116 -7.41 4.15 -0.84
CA ALA A 116 -8.10 5.10 -1.70
C ALA A 116 -7.25 6.34 -1.98
N LEU A 117 -7.29 6.78 -3.24
CA LEU A 117 -6.63 7.98 -3.73
C LEU A 117 -7.68 8.92 -4.33
N HIS A 118 -7.58 10.22 -4.06
CA HIS A 118 -8.52 11.22 -4.60
C HIS A 118 -7.95 11.90 -5.84
N PHE A 119 -8.48 11.58 -7.02
CA PHE A 119 -8.11 12.18 -8.30
C PHE A 119 -9.24 12.99 -8.95
N ASP A 120 -10.40 13.04 -8.32
CA ASP A 120 -11.63 13.63 -8.85
C ASP A 120 -11.41 15.11 -9.14
N SER A 121 -11.85 15.59 -10.30
CA SER A 121 -11.79 17.02 -10.64
C SER A 121 -12.67 17.88 -9.73
N ASP A 122 -13.67 17.25 -9.10
CA ASP A 122 -14.57 17.85 -8.12
C ASP A 122 -14.23 17.33 -6.72
N MET A 123 -13.74 18.22 -5.85
CA MET A 123 -13.35 17.90 -4.49
C MET A 123 -14.48 17.28 -3.67
N GLU A 124 -15.70 17.80 -3.83
CA GLU A 124 -16.87 17.40 -3.06
C GLU A 124 -17.39 16.04 -3.52
N ARG A 125 -17.45 15.81 -4.84
CA ARG A 125 -17.80 14.50 -5.39
C ARG A 125 -16.81 13.41 -4.94
N GLY A 126 -15.52 13.70 -4.97
CA GLY A 126 -14.51 12.77 -4.48
C GLY A 126 -14.59 12.55 -2.96
N PHE A 127 -14.94 13.58 -2.18
CA PHE A 127 -15.22 13.45 -0.74
C PHE A 127 -16.40 12.51 -0.49
N ASP A 128 -17.52 12.72 -1.17
CA ASP A 128 -18.72 11.88 -1.03
C ASP A 128 -18.42 10.42 -1.41
N ARG A 129 -17.63 10.21 -2.46
CA ARG A 129 -17.18 8.87 -2.89
C ARG A 129 -16.29 8.23 -1.85
N PHE A 130 -15.36 8.96 -1.23
CA PHE A 130 -14.52 8.44 -0.15
C PHE A 130 -15.37 8.01 1.06
N CYS A 131 -16.29 8.86 1.51
CA CYS A 131 -17.22 8.54 2.59
C CYS A 131 -18.08 7.30 2.29
N GLN A 132 -18.44 7.11 1.02
CA GLN A 132 -19.15 5.93 0.55
C GLN A 132 -18.27 4.66 0.59
N LEU A 133 -17.01 4.74 0.16
CA LEU A 133 -16.04 3.64 0.32
C LEU A 133 -15.87 3.27 1.79
N ASP A 134 -15.68 4.26 2.67
CA ASP A 134 -15.53 4.04 4.11
C ASP A 134 -16.75 3.37 4.73
N THR A 135 -17.95 3.79 4.32
CA THR A 135 -19.19 3.15 4.76
C THR A 135 -19.23 1.67 4.38
N TRP A 136 -18.86 1.31 3.15
CA TRP A 136 -18.83 -0.08 2.70
C TRP A 136 -17.73 -0.90 3.39
N ALA A 137 -16.53 -0.33 3.51
CA ALA A 137 -15.39 -0.96 4.18
C ALA A 137 -15.72 -1.27 5.65
N LYS A 138 -16.31 -0.31 6.36
CA LYS A 138 -16.77 -0.47 7.75
C LYS A 138 -17.80 -1.57 7.90
N VAL A 139 -18.78 -1.67 6.98
CA VAL A 139 -19.77 -2.76 6.98
C VAL A 139 -19.11 -4.11 6.72
N ALA A 140 -18.10 -4.16 5.84
CA ALA A 140 -17.34 -5.36 5.55
C ALA A 140 -16.32 -5.73 6.64
N GLY A 141 -16.07 -4.83 7.61
CA GLY A 141 -15.16 -5.05 8.74
C GLY A 141 -13.69 -4.78 8.42
N ILE A 142 -13.40 -3.97 7.39
CA ILE A 142 -12.05 -3.56 6.99
C ILE A 142 -11.91 -2.03 7.03
N GLY A 143 -10.68 -1.53 7.19
CA GLY A 143 -10.39 -0.11 7.23
C GLY A 143 -10.34 0.55 5.85
N THR A 144 -10.40 1.88 5.85
CA THR A 144 -10.13 2.69 4.65
C THR A 144 -8.91 3.55 4.90
N ALA A 145 -7.85 3.36 4.11
CA ALA A 145 -6.65 4.16 4.17
C ALA A 145 -6.66 5.17 3.00
N LEU A 146 -6.67 6.45 3.33
CA LEU A 146 -6.42 7.53 2.39
C LEU A 146 -4.92 7.63 2.15
N GLU A 147 -4.51 7.42 0.91
CA GLU A 147 -3.15 7.72 0.48
C GLU A 147 -3.11 9.13 -0.11
N PHE A 148 -2.22 9.96 0.44
CA PHE A 148 -1.93 11.28 -0.10
C PHE A 148 -0.68 11.22 -0.96
N THR A 149 -0.72 11.91 -2.09
CA THR A 149 0.40 11.98 -3.03
C THR A 149 0.31 13.28 -3.82
N PRO A 150 1.42 13.96 -4.12
CA PRO A 150 1.40 15.18 -4.93
C PRO A 150 0.68 15.04 -6.28
N LEU A 151 0.52 13.82 -6.83
CA LEU A 151 -0.25 13.56 -8.06
C LEU A 151 -1.78 13.65 -7.85
N SER A 152 -2.24 13.51 -6.61
CA SER A 152 -3.65 13.47 -6.26
C SER A 152 -4.15 14.86 -5.86
N ARG A 153 -5.47 14.99 -5.67
CA ARG A 153 -6.09 16.20 -5.12
C ARG A 153 -5.74 16.46 -3.66
N ILE A 154 -5.31 15.42 -2.94
CA ILE A 154 -4.88 15.50 -1.54
C ILE A 154 -3.37 15.28 -1.54
N GLY A 155 -2.63 16.37 -1.75
CA GLY A 155 -1.21 16.31 -2.09
C GLY A 155 -0.25 16.23 -0.91
N THR A 156 -0.70 16.47 0.32
CA THR A 156 0.18 16.65 1.48
C THR A 156 -0.41 16.02 2.74
N LEU A 157 0.44 15.76 3.73
CA LEU A 157 0.02 15.25 5.04
C LEU A 157 -1.02 16.16 5.71
N ASP A 158 -0.82 17.48 5.70
CA ASP A 158 -1.76 18.43 6.32
C ASP A 158 -3.12 18.44 5.61
N ALA A 159 -3.14 18.36 4.27
CA ALA A 159 -4.38 18.26 3.51
C ALA A 159 -5.11 16.94 3.81
N ALA A 160 -4.37 15.84 3.95
CA ALA A 160 -4.92 14.53 4.28
C ALA A 160 -5.51 14.49 5.69
N LEU A 161 -4.83 15.10 6.67
CA LEU A 161 -5.35 15.24 8.03
C LEU A 161 -6.62 16.09 8.08
N ALA A 162 -6.66 17.23 7.38
CA ALA A 162 -7.85 18.07 7.30
C ALA A 162 -9.03 17.34 6.60
N PHE A 163 -8.73 16.56 5.56
CA PHE A 163 -9.74 15.76 4.88
C PHE A 163 -10.32 14.67 5.79
N LEU A 164 -9.46 13.93 6.51
CA LEU A 164 -9.90 12.87 7.42
C LEU A 164 -10.64 13.41 8.66
N ASP A 165 -10.25 14.59 9.16
CA ASP A 165 -11.00 15.30 10.21
C ASP A 165 -12.43 15.60 9.75
N ARG A 166 -12.60 16.05 8.50
CA ARG A 166 -13.91 16.27 7.90
C ARG A 166 -14.70 14.98 7.67
N VAL A 167 -14.04 13.87 7.33
CA VAL A 167 -14.70 12.55 7.19
C VAL A 167 -15.26 12.07 8.54
N ASP A 168 -14.59 12.39 9.64
CA ASP A 168 -15.01 12.06 11.02
C ASP A 168 -15.40 10.58 11.20
N SER A 169 -14.56 9.68 10.70
CA SER A 169 -14.75 8.23 10.81
C SER A 169 -13.54 7.56 11.44
N ALA A 170 -13.76 6.88 12.57
CA ALA A 170 -12.74 6.03 13.19
C ALA A 170 -12.31 4.84 12.31
N ASN A 171 -13.06 4.52 11.24
CA ASN A 171 -12.71 3.47 10.28
C ASN A 171 -11.76 3.97 9.17
N ALA A 172 -11.70 5.28 8.96
CA ALA A 172 -10.80 5.90 8.01
C ALA A 172 -9.46 6.26 8.67
N GLY A 173 -8.41 6.36 7.87
CA GLY A 173 -7.07 6.70 8.32
C GLY A 173 -6.15 6.99 7.15
N LEU A 174 -4.85 7.13 7.41
CA LEU A 174 -3.81 7.40 6.43
C LEU A 174 -3.10 6.11 6.02
N LEU A 175 -2.83 5.99 4.72
CA LEU A 175 -1.64 5.31 4.25
C LEU A 175 -0.54 6.37 4.07
N VAL A 176 0.64 6.11 4.63
CA VAL A 176 1.79 6.99 4.47
C VAL A 176 2.83 6.29 3.61
N ASP A 177 3.04 6.79 2.40
CA ASP A 177 4.16 6.40 1.55
C ASP A 177 5.35 7.34 1.79
N LEU A 178 6.55 6.79 1.98
CA LEU A 178 7.75 7.58 2.29
C LEU A 178 8.15 8.54 1.16
N LEU A 179 8.06 8.10 -0.09
CA LEU A 179 8.35 8.94 -1.25
C LEU A 179 7.33 10.08 -1.32
N HIS A 180 6.04 9.80 -1.12
CA HIS A 180 4.97 10.79 -1.17
C HIS A 180 5.08 11.80 -0.02
N LEU A 181 5.43 11.34 1.17
CA LEU A 181 5.71 12.20 2.32
C LEU A 181 6.87 13.16 2.01
N ALA A 182 8.00 12.64 1.53
CA ALA A 182 9.17 13.47 1.20
C ALA A 182 8.87 14.46 0.06
N GLN A 183 8.26 13.98 -1.02
CA GLN A 183 7.94 14.80 -2.20
C GLN A 183 6.94 15.93 -1.88
N SER A 184 6.03 15.71 -0.93
CA SER A 184 5.09 16.73 -0.46
C SER A 184 5.70 17.73 0.55
N GLY A 185 7.00 17.61 0.85
CA GLY A 185 7.72 18.45 1.80
C GLY A 185 7.58 18.03 3.27
N GLY A 186 6.93 16.88 3.53
CA GLY A 186 6.83 16.29 4.85
C GLY A 186 8.08 15.51 5.25
N ARG A 187 8.20 15.24 6.55
CA ARG A 187 9.29 14.47 7.14
C ARG A 187 8.72 13.41 8.09
N PRO A 188 9.44 12.30 8.34
CA PRO A 188 9.03 11.29 9.32
C PRO A 188 8.65 11.85 10.69
N ALA A 189 9.37 12.86 11.17
CA ALA A 189 9.07 13.51 12.45
C ALA A 189 7.67 14.16 12.50
N ASP A 190 7.12 14.57 11.35
CA ASP A 190 5.80 15.18 11.29
C ASP A 190 4.68 14.16 11.56
N LEU A 191 4.96 12.85 11.46
CA LEU A 191 4.03 11.77 11.80
C LEU A 191 3.70 11.73 13.30
N ALA A 192 4.53 12.32 14.16
CA ALA A 192 4.23 12.47 15.59
C ALA A 192 2.99 13.33 15.87
N ARG A 193 2.53 14.13 14.88
CA ARG A 193 1.29 14.92 14.97
C ARG A 193 0.04 14.14 14.56
N VAL A 194 0.20 12.96 13.93
CA VAL A 194 -0.93 12.16 13.46
C VAL A 194 -1.61 11.52 14.67
N PRO A 195 -2.94 11.65 14.83
CA PRO A 195 -3.65 11.04 15.94
C PRO A 195 -3.41 9.52 16.05
N PRO A 196 -3.25 8.97 17.26
CA PRO A 196 -3.08 7.53 17.45
C PRO A 196 -4.20 6.72 16.77
N GLY A 197 -3.82 5.67 16.04
CA GLY A 197 -4.77 4.82 15.31
C GLY A 197 -5.21 5.35 13.94
N MET A 198 -4.79 6.56 13.53
CA MET A 198 -5.06 7.06 12.18
C MET A 198 -4.09 6.52 11.12
N ILE A 199 -2.84 6.19 11.46
CA ILE A 199 -1.96 5.51 10.49
C ILE A 199 -2.45 4.07 10.35
N ARG A 200 -2.93 3.70 9.17
CA ARG A 200 -3.50 2.37 8.86
C ARG A 200 -2.59 1.52 7.98
N GLY A 201 -1.70 2.16 7.24
CA GLY A 201 -0.73 1.51 6.37
C GLY A 201 0.48 2.41 6.14
N ALA A 202 1.57 1.80 5.70
CA ALA A 202 2.76 2.50 5.28
C ALA A 202 3.39 1.80 4.08
N GLN A 203 3.97 2.58 3.18
CA GLN A 203 4.70 2.07 2.02
C GLN A 203 6.15 2.56 2.06
N LEU A 204 7.06 1.60 1.86
CA LEU A 204 8.50 1.78 1.97
C LEU A 204 9.16 1.59 0.62
N CYS A 205 10.01 2.56 0.32
CA CYS A 205 10.97 2.57 -0.77
C CYS A 205 12.14 3.48 -0.39
N ASP A 206 13.03 3.74 -1.33
CA ASP A 206 13.95 4.87 -1.30
C ASP A 206 13.87 5.64 -2.63
N ALA A 207 14.54 6.78 -2.72
CA ALA A 207 14.63 7.57 -3.95
C ALA A 207 15.89 8.42 -3.99
N PRO A 208 16.35 8.88 -5.17
CA PRO A 208 17.51 9.79 -5.28
C PRO A 208 17.34 11.08 -4.46
N GLY A 209 16.09 11.49 -4.22
CA GLY A 209 15.71 12.65 -3.43
C GLY A 209 14.37 13.22 -3.91
N VAL A 210 14.03 14.42 -3.44
CA VAL A 210 12.87 15.18 -3.93
C VAL A 210 13.21 15.79 -5.29
N VAL A 211 12.34 15.59 -6.27
CA VAL A 211 12.50 16.10 -7.65
C VAL A 211 11.42 17.13 -8.00
N ASP A 212 11.46 17.72 -9.19
CA ASP A 212 10.34 18.54 -9.67
C ASP A 212 9.09 17.67 -9.96
N PHE A 213 7.92 18.31 -10.11
CA PHE A 213 6.66 17.60 -10.27
C PHE A 213 6.58 16.73 -11.55
N GLU A 214 7.18 17.18 -12.65
CA GLU A 214 7.16 16.46 -13.92
C GLU A 214 8.00 15.18 -13.83
N SER A 215 9.19 15.31 -13.25
CA SER A 215 10.07 14.18 -12.91
C SER A 215 9.41 13.23 -11.90
N TYR A 216 8.72 13.78 -10.90
CA TYR A 216 8.06 12.99 -9.87
C TYR A 216 6.97 12.06 -10.41
N ALA A 217 6.14 12.54 -11.35
CA ALA A 217 5.10 11.71 -11.95
C ALA A 217 5.68 10.47 -12.65
N HIS A 218 6.88 10.60 -13.21
CA HIS A 218 7.61 9.48 -13.79
C HIS A 218 8.26 8.60 -12.71
N ASP A 219 8.94 9.21 -11.74
CA ASP A 219 9.74 8.51 -10.73
C ASP A 219 8.89 7.70 -9.75
N ALA A 220 7.72 8.23 -9.34
CA ALA A 220 6.80 7.60 -8.39
C ALA A 220 6.39 6.18 -8.80
N VAL A 221 6.46 5.88 -10.10
CA VAL A 221 5.94 4.65 -10.70
C VAL A 221 6.98 3.87 -11.49
N ARG A 222 8.23 4.37 -11.61
CA ARG A 222 9.28 3.72 -12.42
C ARG A 222 10.70 3.79 -11.86
N HIS A 223 10.99 4.71 -10.93
CA HIS A 223 12.38 4.97 -10.49
C HIS A 223 12.54 5.01 -8.96
N ARG A 224 11.64 4.35 -8.23
CA ARG A 224 11.90 4.09 -6.81
C ARG A 224 13.14 3.23 -6.66
N LEU A 225 13.89 3.44 -5.59
CA LEU A 225 15.12 2.72 -5.27
C LEU A 225 14.88 1.71 -4.15
N TRP A 226 15.79 0.75 -4.02
CA TRP A 226 15.81 -0.17 -2.89
C TRP A 226 16.15 0.62 -1.60
N PRO A 227 15.53 0.30 -0.43
CA PRO A 227 15.90 0.90 0.85
C PRO A 227 17.41 0.93 1.09
N GLY A 228 17.97 2.14 1.28
CA GLY A 228 19.39 2.37 1.51
C GLY A 228 20.22 2.69 0.27
N GLU A 229 19.62 2.70 -0.93
CA GLU A 229 20.28 3.14 -2.17
C GLU A 229 20.05 4.62 -2.49
N GLY A 230 19.15 5.28 -1.76
CA GLY A 230 18.76 6.67 -2.00
C GLY A 230 19.12 7.61 -0.85
N THR A 231 18.37 8.71 -0.77
CA THR A 231 18.58 9.78 0.21
C THR A 231 17.40 10.01 1.13
N LEU A 232 16.32 9.21 1.00
CA LEU A 232 15.16 9.36 1.85
C LEU A 232 15.48 8.92 3.30
N PRO A 233 14.83 9.53 4.31
CA PRO A 233 15.07 9.21 5.72
C PRO A 233 14.36 7.90 6.13
N VAL A 234 14.81 6.77 5.54
CA VAL A 234 14.20 5.44 5.68
C VAL A 234 14.15 4.99 7.14
N ALA A 235 15.25 5.12 7.88
CA ALA A 235 15.33 4.66 9.26
C ALA A 235 14.43 5.51 10.19
N GLU A 236 14.39 6.83 9.98
CA GLU A 236 13.49 7.73 10.70
C GLU A 236 12.03 7.44 10.38
N PHE A 237 11.72 7.12 9.13
CA PHE A 237 10.38 6.74 8.71
C PHE A 237 9.91 5.48 9.44
N ILE A 238 10.70 4.41 9.40
CA ILE A 238 10.37 3.15 10.09
C ILE A 238 10.17 3.37 11.60
N ARG A 239 11.02 4.18 12.25
CA ARG A 239 10.89 4.52 13.67
C ARG A 239 9.67 5.37 14.01
N ALA A 240 9.19 6.18 13.07
CA ALA A 240 8.03 7.05 13.26
C ALA A 240 6.70 6.30 13.11
N LEU A 241 6.71 5.09 12.55
CA LEU A 241 5.52 4.27 12.35
C LEU A 241 5.12 3.53 13.64
N PRO A 242 3.81 3.31 13.87
CA PRO A 242 3.35 2.43 14.93
C PRO A 242 3.89 0.99 14.80
N ASP A 243 4.01 0.28 15.92
CA ASP A 243 4.55 -1.08 15.97
C ASP A 243 3.64 -2.15 15.36
N ASP A 244 2.34 -1.88 15.26
CA ASP A 244 1.32 -2.81 14.76
C ASP A 244 1.06 -2.71 13.26
N ILE A 245 1.72 -1.76 12.58
CA ILE A 245 1.61 -1.55 11.14
C ILE A 245 2.50 -2.53 10.38
N ILE A 246 1.91 -3.22 9.40
CA ILE A 246 2.64 -3.94 8.36
C ILE A 246 3.14 -2.91 7.36
N ILE A 247 4.44 -2.94 7.05
CA ILE A 247 5.03 -2.06 6.04
C ILE A 247 4.91 -2.72 4.67
N GLY A 248 4.17 -2.11 3.75
CA GLY A 248 4.18 -2.46 2.33
C GLY A 248 5.51 -2.05 1.71
N VAL A 249 6.11 -2.95 0.95
CA VAL A 249 7.32 -2.66 0.18
C VAL A 249 6.88 -2.41 -1.25
N GLU A 250 6.92 -1.13 -1.65
CA GLU A 250 6.41 -0.64 -2.93
C GLU A 250 7.53 0.01 -3.73
N ILE A 251 8.14 -0.73 -4.65
CA ILE A 251 9.33 -0.30 -5.37
C ILE A 251 9.12 -0.55 -6.86
N PRO A 252 8.23 0.23 -7.51
CA PRO A 252 8.05 0.19 -8.95
C PRO A 252 9.30 0.76 -9.62
N ARG A 253 10.20 -0.15 -9.95
CA ARG A 253 11.48 0.09 -10.61
C ARG A 253 11.60 -0.76 -11.87
N ALA A 254 11.98 -0.12 -12.97
CA ALA A 254 12.39 -0.83 -14.17
C ALA A 254 13.81 -1.39 -13.98
N GLU A 255 13.93 -2.72 -13.88
CA GLU A 255 15.21 -3.41 -13.70
C GLU A 255 15.18 -4.70 -14.52
N PRO A 256 15.36 -4.60 -15.87
CA PRO A 256 15.14 -5.71 -16.80
C PRO A 256 16.06 -6.92 -16.57
N GLU A 257 17.16 -6.73 -15.86
CA GLU A 257 18.12 -7.76 -15.46
C GLU A 257 17.63 -8.64 -14.31
N LEU A 258 16.64 -8.17 -13.52
CA LEU A 258 16.06 -8.93 -12.42
C LEU A 258 14.70 -9.51 -12.85
N ASP A 259 14.58 -10.83 -12.83
CA ASP A 259 13.27 -11.46 -12.90
C ASP A 259 12.43 -11.13 -11.66
N ARG A 260 11.13 -11.40 -11.70
CA ARG A 260 10.20 -11.07 -10.61
C ARG A 260 10.56 -11.73 -9.28
N LYS A 261 11.15 -12.93 -9.31
CA LYS A 261 11.59 -13.65 -8.10
C LYS A 261 12.82 -12.98 -7.49
N ALA A 262 13.79 -12.59 -8.31
CA ALA A 262 14.93 -11.83 -7.88
C ALA A 262 14.52 -10.45 -7.34
N ARG A 263 13.54 -9.77 -7.98
CA ARG A 263 12.98 -8.50 -7.50
C ARG A 263 12.31 -8.63 -6.14
N ALA A 264 11.41 -9.61 -5.96
CA ALA A 264 10.76 -9.87 -4.67
C ALA A 264 11.79 -10.15 -3.56
N ARG A 265 12.77 -11.02 -3.84
CA ARG A 265 13.83 -11.35 -2.88
C ARG A 265 14.67 -10.12 -2.51
N ARG A 266 15.09 -9.33 -3.51
CA ARG A 266 15.88 -8.11 -3.29
C ARG A 266 15.10 -7.08 -2.47
N ALA A 267 13.82 -6.91 -2.77
CA ALA A 267 12.91 -6.03 -2.02
C ALA A 267 12.82 -6.44 -0.55
N PHE A 268 12.67 -7.75 -0.29
CA PHE A 268 12.63 -8.29 1.06
C PHE A 268 13.95 -8.05 1.81
N GLU A 269 15.08 -8.48 1.23
CA GLU A 269 16.39 -8.40 1.86
C GLU A 269 16.79 -6.96 2.23
N THR A 270 16.55 -6.00 1.33
CA THR A 270 16.87 -4.59 1.56
C THR A 270 15.93 -3.95 2.58
N SER A 271 14.65 -4.30 2.57
CA SER A 271 13.67 -3.81 3.55
C SER A 271 13.90 -4.38 4.96
N VAL A 272 14.26 -5.66 5.08
CA VAL A 272 14.65 -6.26 6.36
C VAL A 272 15.90 -5.59 6.92
N ALA A 273 16.91 -5.35 6.08
CA ALA A 273 18.11 -4.63 6.49
C ALA A 273 17.78 -3.22 7.00
N ALA A 274 16.88 -2.50 6.31
CA ALA A 274 16.41 -1.19 6.74
C ALA A 274 15.65 -1.24 8.08
N VAL A 275 14.77 -2.23 8.28
CA VAL A 275 14.07 -2.43 9.56
C VAL A 275 15.05 -2.72 10.69
N HIS A 276 16.03 -3.60 10.48
CA HIS A 276 17.08 -3.89 11.48
C HIS A 276 17.92 -2.65 11.79
N ALA A 277 18.31 -1.87 10.79
CA ALA A 277 19.06 -0.63 11.00
C ALA A 277 18.24 0.45 11.73
N ALA A 278 16.91 0.43 11.61
CA ALA A 278 16.04 1.36 12.29
C ALA A 278 15.83 1.02 13.78
N THR A 279 15.96 -0.26 14.15
CA THR A 279 15.68 -0.80 15.49
C THR A 279 16.92 -1.16 16.32
N ALA A 280 18.11 -1.14 15.70
CA ALA A 280 19.41 -1.25 16.38
C ALA A 280 19.81 0.05 17.09
#